data_AF-A0A963UJ89-F1
#
_entry.id   AF-A0A963UJ89-F1
#
_cell.length_a   1.000
_cell.length_b   1.000
_cell.length_c   1.000
_cell.angle_alpha   90.00
_cell.angle_beta   90.00
_cell.angle_gamma   90.00
#
_symmetry.space_group_name_H-M   'P 1'
#
loop_
_entity.id
_entity.type
_entity.pdbx_description
1 polymer ?
#
loop_
_entity_poly.entity_id
_entity_poly.type
_entity_poly.pdbx_seq_one_letter_code
_entity_poly.pdbx_strand_id
1 'polypeptide(L)' 'MTSIPPLDQWRFDALMEIDRKLWGLPAIAGVLGVSVDTARRWANDPDCSAPITRPGGRYFAVRSELVAWLRDR' A
#
# COMPACT_ATOMS: atom_id res chain seq x y z
N MET A 1 12.91 -3.46 -30.42
CA MET A 1 13.15 -2.22 -29.65
C MET A 1 11.86 -1.85 -28.96
N THR A 2 11.73 -2.15 -27.67
CA THR A 2 10.55 -1.78 -26.89
C THR A 2 10.56 -0.27 -26.70
N SER A 3 9.67 0.43 -27.41
CA SER A 3 9.47 1.88 -27.23
C SER A 3 8.90 2.10 -25.85
N ILE A 4 9.74 2.52 -24.90
CA ILE A 4 9.29 2.94 -23.58
C ILE A 4 8.66 4.32 -23.76
N PRO A 5 7.36 4.50 -23.47
CA PRO A 5 6.72 5.79 -23.62
C PRO A 5 7.40 6.83 -22.73
N PRO A 6 7.46 8.12 -23.14
CA PRO A 6 8.12 9.18 -22.38
C PRO A 6 7.67 9.24 -20.92
N LEU A 7 8.59 9.62 -20.04
CA LEU A 7 8.29 9.83 -18.64
C LEU A 7 7.55 11.17 -18.48
N ASP A 8 6.23 11.10 -18.33
CA ASP A 8 5.43 12.27 -18.02
C ASP A 8 5.44 12.58 -16.51
N GLN A 9 5.00 13.79 -16.14
CA GLN A 9 4.98 14.27 -14.76
C GLN A 9 4.18 13.33 -13.83
N TRP A 10 3.07 12.77 -14.30
CA TRP A 10 2.19 11.94 -13.49
C TRP A 10 2.81 10.56 -13.23
N ARG A 11 3.52 10.02 -14.22
CA ARG A 11 4.32 8.80 -14.09
C ARG A 11 5.54 9.01 -13.21
N PHE A 12 6.16 10.19 -13.25
CA PHE A 12 7.26 10.55 -12.36
C PHE A 12 6.79 10.63 -10.90
N ASP A 13 5.67 11.31 -10.64
CA ASP A 13 5.10 11.40 -9.29
C ASP A 13 4.70 10.02 -8.76
N ALA A 14 4.11 9.17 -9.62
CA ALA A 14 3.79 7.79 -9.26
C ALA A 14 5.04 6.93 -8.97
N LEU A 15 6.17 7.19 -9.62
CA LEU A 15 7.47 6.56 -9.31
C LEU A 15 8.06 7.09 -8.00
N MET A 16 7.93 8.38 -7.72
CA MET A 16 8.45 8.99 -6.50
C MET A 16 7.64 8.60 -5.25
N GLU A 17 6.36 8.25 -5.40
CA GLU A 17 5.51 7.79 -4.29
C GLU A 17 5.57 6.28 -3.99
N ILE A 18 6.46 5.52 -4.64
CA ILE A 18 6.56 4.06 -4.47
C ILE A 18 6.81 3.69 -3.00
N ASP A 19 7.74 4.35 -2.33
CA ASP A 19 8.10 4.05 -0.93
C ASP A 19 7.38 4.94 0.08
N ARG A 20 6.20 5.44 -0.30
CA ARG A 20 5.39 6.26 0.60
C ARG A 20 4.99 5.45 1.84
N LYS A 21 5.47 5.89 2.99
CA LYS A 21 5.12 5.38 4.31
C LYS A 21 3.69 5.77 4.65
N LEU A 22 2.85 4.80 4.95
CA LEU A 22 1.46 4.98 5.34
C LEU A 22 1.31 4.74 6.83
N TRP A 23 0.73 5.72 7.52
CA TRP A 23 0.57 5.67 8.98
C TRP A 23 -0.89 5.75 9.37
N GLY A 24 -1.36 4.69 10.04
CA GLY A 24 -2.72 4.54 10.50
C GLY A 24 -3.63 3.87 9.46
N LEU A 25 -4.68 3.22 9.98
CA LEU A 25 -5.63 2.49 9.15
C LEU A 25 -6.36 3.34 8.09
N PRO A 26 -6.70 4.62 8.31
CA PRO A 26 -7.35 5.42 7.28
C PRO A 26 -6.51 5.58 6.00
N ALA A 27 -5.20 5.82 6.15
CA ALA A 27 -4.30 5.94 5.00
C ALA A 27 -4.12 4.60 4.27
N ILE A 28 -3.98 3.51 5.04
CA ILE A 28 -3.84 2.15 4.51
C ILE A 28 -5.11 1.71 3.77
N ALA A 29 -6.28 1.93 4.38
CA ALA A 29 -7.57 1.62 3.80
C ALA A 29 -7.82 2.41 2.51
N GLY A 30 -7.40 3.67 2.45
CA GLY A 30 -7.48 4.50 1.24
C GLY A 30 -6.67 3.93 0.08
N VAL A 31 -5.47 3.41 0.34
CA VAL A 31 -4.65 2.75 -0.70
C VAL A 31 -5.24 1.39 -1.11
N LEU A 32 -5.77 0.64 -0.15
CA LEU A 32 -6.40 -0.66 -0.41
C LEU A 32 -7.79 -0.56 -1.06
N GLY A 33 -8.43 0.62 -1.05
CA GLY A 33 -9.78 0.81 -1.57
C GLY A 33 -10.87 0.12 -0.73
N VAL A 34 -10.65 -0.07 0.57
CA VAL A 34 -11.56 -0.76 1.49
C VAL A 34 -11.95 0.10 2.69
N SER A 35 -12.88 -0.39 3.51
CA SER A 35 -13.20 0.27 4.78
C SER A 35 -12.05 0.16 5.80
N VAL A 36 -12.00 1.10 6.75
CA VAL A 36 -11.05 1.08 7.87
C VAL A 36 -11.19 -0.20 8.70
N ASP A 37 -12.41 -0.69 8.88
CA ASP A 37 -12.68 -1.91 9.64
C ASP A 37 -12.20 -3.16 8.89
N THR A 38 -12.34 -3.20 7.56
CA THR A 38 -11.77 -4.26 6.72
C THR A 38 -10.24 -4.26 6.82
N ALA A 39 -9.61 -3.09 6.70
CA ALA A 39 -8.16 -2.97 6.83
C ALA A 39 -7.68 -3.38 8.24
N ARG A 40 -8.43 -3.03 9.30
CA ARG A 40 -8.15 -3.46 10.67
C ARG A 40 -8.25 -4.98 10.82
N ARG A 41 -9.29 -5.58 10.25
CA ARG A 41 -9.49 -7.03 10.29
C ARG A 41 -8.31 -7.74 9.65
N TRP A 42 -7.94 -7.36 8.42
CA TRP A 42 -6.78 -7.94 7.72
C TRP A 42 -5.47 -7.77 8.50
N ALA A 43 -5.26 -6.61 9.12
CA ALA A 43 -4.05 -6.37 9.90
C ALA A 43 -3.95 -7.20 11.20
N ASN A 44 -5.05 -7.77 11.68
CA ASN A 44 -5.09 -8.58 12.90
C ASN A 44 -5.38 -10.06 12.62
N ASP A 45 -5.66 -10.42 11.36
CA ASP A 45 -6.02 -11.77 10.95
C ASP A 45 -4.73 -12.55 10.63
N PRO A 46 -4.37 -13.57 11.42
CA PRO A 46 -3.13 -14.32 11.21
C PRO A 46 -3.11 -15.10 9.90
N ASP A 47 -4.28 -15.39 9.32
CA ASP A 47 -4.40 -16.05 8.02
C ASP A 47 -4.32 -15.04 6.85
N CYS A 48 -4.33 -13.74 7.15
CA CYS A 48 -4.20 -12.68 6.15
C CYS A 48 -2.76 -12.19 6.04
N SER A 49 -2.11 -12.44 4.91
CA SER A 49 -0.73 -12.00 4.65
C SER A 49 -0.61 -10.52 4.23
N ALA A 50 -1.55 -9.66 4.62
CA ALA A 50 -1.48 -8.24 4.28
C ALA A 50 -0.23 -7.60 4.93
N PRO A 51 0.58 -6.81 4.19
CA PRO A 51 1.81 -6.20 4.71
C PRO A 51 1.50 -4.97 5.58
N ILE A 52 0.76 -5.20 6.67
CA ILE A 52 0.39 -4.18 7.65
C ILE A 52 1.04 -4.57 8.97
N THR A 53 1.92 -3.72 9.47
CA THR A 53 2.62 -3.93 10.75
C THR A 53 2.19 -2.89 11.78
N ARG A 54 2.64 -3.05 13.03
CA ARG A 54 2.30 -2.14 14.13
C ARG A 54 3.51 -1.68 14.97
N PRO A 55 4.52 -1.05 14.37
CA PRO A 55 5.67 -0.52 15.12
C PRO A 55 5.21 0.57 16.10
N GLY A 56 5.61 0.46 17.37
CA GLY A 56 5.27 1.45 18.40
C GLY A 56 3.77 1.60 18.66
N GLY A 57 2.97 0.55 18.40
CA GLY A 57 1.52 0.56 18.65
C GLY A 57 0.67 1.24 17.56
N ARG A 58 1.28 1.80 16.50
CA ARG A 58 0.58 2.43 15.39
C ARG A 58 0.65 1.57 14.13
N TYR A 59 -0.47 1.46 13.42
CA TYR A 59 -0.50 0.74 12.14
C TYR A 59 0.38 1.42 11.09
N PHE A 60 1.14 0.61 10.37
CA PHE A 60 2.12 1.03 9.38
C PHE A 60 2.08 0.10 8.16
N ALA A 61 2.24 0.66 6.97
CA ALA A 61 2.49 -0.10 5.76
C ALA A 61 3.28 0.75 4.76
N VAL A 62 3.94 0.10 3.80
CA VAL A 62 4.55 0.76 2.65
C VAL A 62 3.59 0.63 1.45
N ARG A 63 3.38 1.74 0.73
CA ARG A 63 2.46 1.75 -0.41
C ARG A 63 2.82 0.72 -1.47
N SER A 64 4.11 0.61 -1.84
CA SER A 64 4.60 -0.37 -2.82
C SER A 64 4.29 -1.81 -2.40
N GLU A 65 4.50 -2.17 -1.14
CA GLU A 65 4.21 -3.50 -0.60
C GLU A 65 2.70 -3.81 -0.64
N LEU A 66 1.84 -2.87 -0.26
CA LEU A 66 0.39 -3.06 -0.34
C LEU A 66 -0.08 -3.26 -1.78
N VAL A 67 0.44 -2.47 -2.72
CA VAL A 67 0.08 -2.59 -4.13
C VAL A 67 0.60 -3.89 -4.73
N ALA A 68 1.81 -4.33 -4.35
CA ALA A 68 2.33 -5.63 -4.76
C ALA A 68 1.45 -6.77 -4.23
N TRP A 69 1.10 -6.73 -2.94
CA TRP A 69 0.21 -7.71 -2.32
C TRP A 69 -1.17 -7.76 -2.98
N LEU A 70 -1.74 -6.62 -3.41
CA LEU A 70 -2.99 -6.60 -4.16
C LEU A 70 -2.90 -7.23 -5.55
N ARG A 71 -1.71 -7.24 -6.17
CA ARG A 71 -1.50 -7.82 -7.51
C ARG A 71 -1.30 -9.32 -7.48
N ASP A 72 -0.70 -9.84 -6.41
CA ASP A 72 -0.37 -11.26 -6.24
C ASP A 72 -1.51 -12.07 -5.60
N ARG A 73 -2.66 -11.45 -5.33
CA ARG A 73 -3.84 -12.06 -4.71
C ARG A 73 -4.94 -12.32 -5.74
#